data_AF-A0A961BBQ6-F1
#
_entry.id   AF-A0A961BBQ6-F1
#
_cell.length_a   1.000
_cell.length_b   1.000
_cell.length_c   1.000
_cell.angle_alpha   90.00
_cell.angle_beta   90.00
_cell.angle_gamma   90.00
#
_symmetry.space_group_name_H-M   'P 1'
#
loop_
_entity.id
_entity.type
_entity.pdbx_description
1 polymer ?
#
loop_
_entity_poly.entity_id
_entity_poly.type
_entity_poly.pdbx_seq_one_letter_code
_entity_poly.pdbx_strand_id
1 'polypeptide(L)' 'MRYELWHSSSDGCHTFFPANQHPGDLPEDARCIWTVEASSWEAANAAKHDFLGWEPYRPMPDNDPADPTP' A
#
# COMPACT_ATOMS: atom_id res chain seq x y z
N MET A 1 0.98 10.27 -11.61
CA MET A 1 0.83 10.71 -10.21
C MET A 1 1.95 10.08 -9.40
N ARG A 2 2.55 10.83 -8.47
CA ARG A 2 3.60 10.30 -7.60
C ARG A 2 2.97 9.78 -6.31
N TYR A 3 3.42 8.62 -5.85
CA TYR A 3 3.04 8.00 -4.60
C TYR A 3 4.27 7.77 -3.76
N GLU A 4 4.12 7.89 -2.44
CA GLU A 4 5.19 7.78 -1.48
C GLU A 4 4.81 6.74 -0.43
N LEU A 5 5.76 5.87 -0.13
CA LEU A 5 5.68 4.88 0.93
C LEU A 5 6.55 5.35 2.08
N TRP A 6 5.88 5.63 3.18
CA TRP A 6 6.49 6.01 4.44
C TRP A 6 6.48 4.82 5.38
N HIS A 7 7.59 4.58 6.07
CA HIS A 7 7.70 3.54 7.07
C HIS A 7 8.09 4.15 8.40
N SER A 8 7.37 3.76 9.45
CA SER A 8 7.61 4.22 10.81
C SER A 8 8.30 3.11 11.59
N SER A 9 9.55 3.32 11.96
CA SER A 9 10.32 2.31 12.72
C SER A 9 9.72 2.01 14.10
N SER A 10 9.05 3.00 14.71
CA SER A 10 8.46 2.87 16.04
C SER A 10 7.19 2.03 16.07
N ASP A 11 6.38 2.10 15.01
CA ASP A 11 5.07 1.41 14.92
C ASP A 11 5.12 0.17 14.01
N GLY A 12 6.15 0.07 13.17
CA GLY A 12 6.25 -0.97 12.12
C GLY A 12 5.24 -0.79 10.99
N CYS A 13 4.49 0.31 10.99
CA CYS A 13 3.47 0.58 9.99
C CYS A 13 4.03 1.21 8.73
N HIS A 14 3.44 0.81 7.60
CA HIS A 14 3.72 1.33 6.27
C HIS A 14 2.54 2.17 5.80
N THR A 15 2.77 3.46 5.61
CA THR A 15 1.76 4.41 5.13
C THR A 15 2.02 4.73 3.67
N PHE A 16 1.07 4.38 2.80
CA PHE A 16 1.17 4.60 1.36
C PHE A 16 0.13 5.61 0.90
N PHE A 17 0.56 6.71 0.30
CA PHE A 17 -0.32 7.80 -0.11
C PHE A 17 0.21 8.55 -1.33
N PRO A 18 -0.64 9.27 -2.07
CA PRO A 18 -0.19 10.14 -3.15
C PRO A 18 0.65 11.29 -2.58
N ALA A 19 1.76 11.67 -3.22
CA ALA A 19 2.61 12.78 -2.79
C ALA A 19 1.84 14.12 -2.65
N ASN A 20 0.71 14.25 -3.34
CA ASN A 20 -0.17 15.41 -3.28
C ASN A 20 -1.20 15.36 -2.12
N GLN A 21 -1.26 14.26 -1.37
CA GLN A 21 -2.10 14.04 -0.21
C GLN A 21 -1.22 13.58 0.96
N HIS A 22 -0.43 14.51 1.51
CA HIS A 22 0.36 14.24 2.70
C HIS A 22 -0.57 14.06 3.91
N PRO A 23 -0.60 12.88 4.56
CA PRO A 23 -1.38 12.68 5.77
C PRO A 23 -0.72 13.51 6.88
N GLY A 24 -1.50 14.43 7.48
CA GLY A 24 -1.02 15.25 8.59
C GLY A 24 -0.72 14.45 9.87
N ASP A 25 -1.08 13.17 9.90
CA ASP A 25 -0.99 12.26 11.06
C ASP A 25 0.15 11.24 10.91
N LEU A 26 1.22 11.59 10.20
CA LEU A 26 2.39 10.71 10.12
C LEU A 26 3.16 10.74 11.44
N PRO A 27 3.63 9.58 11.93
CA PRO A 27 4.54 9.52 13.06
C PRO A 27 5.79 10.37 12.83
N GLU A 28 6.34 10.95 13.90
CA GLU A 28 7.56 11.78 13.83
C GLU A 28 8.79 11.00 13.31
N ASP A 29 8.83 9.68 13.55
CA ASP A 29 9.88 8.77 13.06
C ASP A 29 9.55 8.16 11.69
N ALA A 30 8.40 8.52 11.10
CA ALA A 30 8.05 8.08 9.75
C ALA A 30 9.04 8.68 8.75
N ARG A 31 9.58 7.84 7.88
CA ARG A 31 10.46 8.29 6.78
C ARG A 31 10.00 7.71 5.47
N CYS A 32 10.11 8.50 4.42
CA CYS A 32 9.91 8.02 3.05
C CYS A 32 11.01 7.00 2.73
N ILE A 33 10.60 5.75 2.53
CA ILE A 33 11.52 4.65 2.16
C ILE A 33 11.45 4.33 0.67
N TRP A 34 10.34 4.68 0.01
CA TRP A 34 10.14 4.37 -1.39
C TRP A 34 9.15 5.32 -2.05
N THR A 35 9.34 5.60 -3.34
CA THR A 35 8.45 6.45 -4.14
C THR A 35 8.25 5.83 -5.52
N VAL A 36 7.03 5.98 -6.07
CA VAL A 36 6.68 5.44 -7.38
C VAL A 36 5.82 6.42 -8.17
N GLU A 37 6.07 6.51 -9.47
CA GLU A 37 5.22 7.24 -10.40
C GLU A 37 4.30 6.28 -11.14
N ALA A 38 3.00 6.45 -10.96
CA ALA A 38 1.98 5.61 -11.56
C ALA A 38 0.81 6.44 -12.07
N SER A 39 0.11 5.90 -13.07
CA SER A 39 -1.06 6.55 -13.66
C SER A 39 -2.32 6.41 -12.80
N SER A 40 -2.37 5.39 -11.93
CA SER A 40 -3.52 5.06 -11.07
C SER A 40 -3.09 4.41 -9.75
N TRP A 41 -3.97 4.43 -8.75
CA TRP A 41 -3.77 3.78 -7.45
C TRP A 41 -3.46 2.28 -7.58
N GLU A 42 -4.14 1.57 -8.47
CA GLU A 42 -3.92 0.13 -8.70
C GLU A 42 -2.49 -0.16 -9.18
N ALA A 43 -2.00 0.62 -10.16
CA ALA A 43 -0.63 0.49 -10.67
C ALA A 43 0.41 0.82 -9.60
N ALA A 44 0.13 1.82 -8.76
CA ALA A 44 0.97 2.18 -7.63
C ALA A 44 1.02 1.07 -6.57
N ASN A 45 -0.14 0.47 -6.27
CA ASN A 45 -0.25 -0.61 -5.29
C ASN A 45 0.38 -1.93 -5.81
N ALA A 46 0.30 -2.20 -7.11
CA ALA A 46 0.99 -3.31 -7.75
C ALA A 46 2.52 -3.16 -7.63
N ALA A 47 3.05 -1.98 -7.92
CA ALA A 47 4.48 -1.69 -7.75
C ALA A 47 4.90 -1.75 -6.26
N LYS A 48 4.03 -1.34 -5.33
CA LYS A 48 4.28 -1.46 -3.88
C LYS A 48 4.42 -2.92 -3.45
N HIS A 49 3.55 -3.79 -3.96
CA HIS A 49 3.63 -5.23 -3.68
C HIS A 49 4.92 -5.83 -4.21
N ASP A 50 5.33 -5.46 -5.44
CA ASP A 50 6.60 -5.87 -6.04
C ASP A 50 7.80 -5.40 -5.19
N PHE A 51 7.80 -4.13 -4.76
CA PHE A 51 8.86 -3.55 -3.93
C PHE A 51 8.97 -4.21 -2.55
N LEU A 52 7.84 -4.47 -1.88
CA LEU A 52 7.82 -5.11 -0.56
C LEU A 52 8.11 -6.63 -0.64
N GLY A 53 8.22 -7.19 -1.85
CA GLY A 53 8.33 -8.63 -2.06
C GLY A 53 7.11 -9.39 -1.54
N TRP A 54 5.97 -8.70 -1.43
CA TRP A 54 4.70 -9.32 -1.07
C TRP A 54 4.20 -10.11 -2.29
N GLU A 55 3.42 -11.16 -2.06
CA GLU A 55 2.78 -11.86 -3.17
C GLU A 55 2.02 -10.85 -4.06
N PRO A 56 2.03 -11.05 -5.40
CA PRO A 56 1.39 -10.15 -6.33
C PRO A 56 -0.05 -9.90 -5.88
N TYR A 57 -0.44 -8.62 -5.79
CA TYR A 57 -1.76 -8.23 -5.32
C TYR A 57 -2.82 -9.02 -6.09
N ARG A 58 -3.44 -10.00 -5.42
CA ARG A 58 -4.62 -10.67 -5.94
C ARG A 58 -5.79 -9.80 -5.49
N PRO A 59 -6.48 -9.10 -6.41
CA PRO A 59 -7.75 -8.48 -6.04
C PRO A 59 -8.63 -9.57 -5.42
N MET A 60 -9.22 -9.28 -4.26
CA MET A 60 -10.14 -10.23 -3.64
C MET A 60 -11.20 -10.60 -4.67
N PRO A 61 -11.40 -11.91 -4.97
CA PRO A 61 -12.55 -12.30 -5.77
C PRO A 61 -13.80 -11.88 -4.98
N ASP A 62 -14.65 -11.08 -5.63
CA ASP A 62 -16.01 -10.77 -5.19
C ASP A 62 -16.86 -12.04 -5.28
N ASN A 63 -16.54 -13.08 -4.50
CA ASN A 63 -17.36 -14.28 -4.38
C ASN A 63 -16.89 -15.16 -3.22
N ASP A 64 -17.43 -14.93 -2.03
CA ASP A 64 -17.58 -15.99 -1.02
C ASP A 64 -19.02 -16.52 -1.12
N PRO A 65 -19.31 -17.53 -1.97
CA PRO A 65 -20.52 -18.29 -1.80
C PRO A 65 -20.30 -19.22 -0.60
N ALA A 66 -20.89 -18.83 0.52
CA ALA A 66 -21.02 -19.58 1.76
C ALA A 66 -20.91 -21.09 1.57
N ASP A 67 -19.94 -21.70 2.24
CA ASP A 67 -19.80 -23.16 2.41
C ASP A 67 -21.12 -23.74 2.93
N PRO A 68 -21.86 -24.58 2.17
CA PRO A 68 -22.84 -25.47 2.75
C PRO A 68 -22.10 -26.72 3.19
N THR A 69 -21.76 -26.78 4.47
CA THR A 69 -21.17 -27.95 5.10
C THR A 69 -22.14 -29.15 4.99
N PRO A 70 -21.67 -30.36 4.63
CA PRO A 70 -22.50 -31.54 4.32
C PRO A 70 -23.23 -32.17 5.52
#